data_AF-A0A1V6HB59-F1
#
_entry.id   AF-A0A1V6HB59-F1
#
_cell.length_a   1.000
_cell.length_b   1.000
_cell.length_c   1.000
_cell.angle_alpha   90.00
_cell.angle_beta   90.00
_cell.angle_gamma   90.00
#
_symmetry.space_group_name_H-M   'P 1'
#
loop_
_entity.id
_entity.type
_entity.pdbx_description
1 polymer ?
#
loop_
_entity_poly.entity_id
_entity_poly.type
_entity_poly.pdbx_seq_one_letter_code
_entity_poly.pdbx_strand_id
1 'polypeptide(L)' 'MTTEIVAPAPPFYYAEAYHQQYLAKNPGGYCGIGGTGVACPAPPSSAR' A
#
# COMPACT_ATOMS: atom_id res chain seq x y z
N MET A 1 0.57 12.53 15.65
CA MET A 1 -0.06 12.45 14.32
C MET A 1 0.64 13.44 13.42
N THR A 2 1.20 13.00 12.28
CA THR A 2 2.04 13.82 11.39
C THR A 2 1.60 13.77 9.94
N THR A 3 0.39 13.27 9.68
CA THR A 3 -0.17 13.17 8.32
C THR A 3 -0.53 14.56 7.81
N GLU A 4 0.05 14.96 6.68
CA GLU A 4 -0.27 16.21 6.00
C GLU A 4 -1.42 16.01 5.01
N ILE A 5 -2.38 16.94 5.00
CA ILE A 5 -3.54 16.90 4.11
C ILE A 5 -3.54 18.20 3.31
N VAL A 6 -3.38 18.10 1.98
CA VAL A 6 -3.30 19.24 1.06
C VAL A 6 -4.36 19.12 -0.03
N ALA A 7 -5.11 20.20 -0.26
CA ALA A 7 -6.09 20.32 -1.34
C ALA A 7 -6.02 21.72 -1.98
N PRO A 8 -5.97 21.84 -3.32
CA PRO A 8 -6.01 20.77 -4.32
C PRO A 8 -4.71 19.92 -4.35
N ALA A 9 -4.81 18.71 -4.89
CA ALA A 9 -3.64 17.84 -5.03
C ALA A 9 -2.61 18.47 -5.99
N PRO A 10 -1.31 18.41 -5.67
CA PRO A 10 -0.26 18.86 -6.58
C PRO A 10 -0.18 17.95 -7.82
N PRO A 11 0.53 18.39 -8.89
CA PRO A 11 0.79 17.54 -10.04
C PRO A 11 1.45 16.21 -9.65
N PHE A 12 0.96 15.11 -10.22
CA PHE A 12 1.50 13.76 -10.01
C PHE A 12 2.46 13.39 -11.13
N TYR A 13 3.64 12.87 -10.77
CA TYR A 13 4.65 12.40 -11.72
C TYR A 13 4.88 10.90 -11.53
N TYR A 14 4.85 10.15 -12.64
CA TYR A 14 5.17 8.73 -12.60
C TYR A 14 6.65 8.51 -12.29
N ALA A 15 6.93 7.55 -11.40
CA ALA A 15 8.27 7.01 -11.24
C ALA A 15 8.66 6.13 -12.45
N GLU A 16 9.96 5.88 -12.60
CA GLU A 16 10.53 5.04 -13.64
C GLU A 16 9.90 3.65 -13.70
N ALA A 17 9.88 3.03 -14.88
CA ALA A 17 9.23 1.73 -15.11
C ALA A 17 9.76 0.58 -14.21
N TYR A 18 10.99 0.70 -13.72
CA TYR A 18 11.57 -0.20 -12.75
C TYR A 18 10.81 -0.21 -11.40
N HIS A 19 10.37 0.97 -10.94
CA HIS A 19 9.64 1.14 -9.68
C HIS A 19 8.20 0.63 -9.76
N GLN A 20 7.64 0.58 -10.96
CA GLN A 20 6.28 0.11 -11.19
C GLN A 20 6.18 -1.38 -10.85
N GLN A 21 5.27 -1.71 -9.92
CA GLN A 21 5.05 -3.07 -9.41
C GLN A 21 6.34 -3.77 -8.94
N TYR A 22 7.28 -3.03 -8.34
CA TYR A 22 8.59 -3.54 -7.95
C TYR A 22 8.54 -4.82 -7.10
N LEU A 23 7.67 -4.86 -6.08
CA LEU A 23 7.56 -6.02 -5.18
C LEU A 23 6.91 -7.24 -5.83
N ALA A 24 6.08 -7.05 -6.85
CA ALA A 24 5.55 -8.18 -7.63
C ALA A 24 6.63 -8.78 -8.55
N LYS A 25 7.52 -7.93 -9.07
CA LYS A 25 8.69 -8.35 -9.86
C LYS A 25 9.79 -8.97 -8.99
N ASN A 26 9.93 -8.51 -7.74
CA ASN A 26 10.95 -8.94 -6.78
C ASN A 26 10.28 -9.41 -5.48
N PRO A 27 9.83 -10.68 -5.40
CA PRO A 27 9.08 -11.17 -4.24
C PRO A 27 9.89 -11.24 -2.94
N GLY A 28 11.23 -11.27 -3.02
CA GLY A 28 12.14 -11.09 -1.88
C GLY A 28 12.60 -9.64 -1.68
N GLY A 29 12.04 -8.70 -2.45
CA GLY A 29 12.39 -7.28 -2.42
C GLY A 29 11.97 -6.62 -1.11
N TYR A 30 12.75 -5.64 -0.69
CA TYR A 30 12.53 -4.97 0.59
C TYR A 30 11.38 -3.96 0.49
N CYS A 31 10.30 -4.19 1.25
CA CYS A 31 9.18 -3.25 1.39
C CYS A 31 9.43 -2.25 2.54
N GLY A 32 10.11 -2.66 3.62
CA GLY A 32 10.40 -1.81 4.78
C GLY A 32 9.19 -1.46 5.65
N ILE A 33 8.00 -2.00 5.36
CA ILE A 33 6.78 -1.78 6.14
C ILE A 33 6.50 -3.01 7.00
N GLY A 34 6.32 -2.82 8.31
CA GLY A 34 6.01 -3.89 9.28
C GLY A 34 4.58 -4.44 9.23
N GLY A 35 3.82 -4.14 8.17
CA GLY A 35 2.37 -4.32 8.11
C GLY A 35 1.64 -3.45 9.13
N THR A 36 0.31 -3.36 9.01
CA THR A 36 -0.53 -2.65 10.00
C THR A 36 -0.86 -3.54 11.20
N GLY A 37 -0.56 -4.85 11.14
CA GLY A 37 -0.96 -5.82 12.17
C GLY A 37 -2.48 -6.02 12.29
N VAL A 38 -3.28 -5.36 11.45
CA VAL A 38 -4.74 -5.44 11.48
C VAL A 38 -5.17 -6.66 10.67
N ALA A 39 -5.76 -7.65 11.34
CA ALA A 39 -6.45 -8.73 10.68
C ALA A 39 -7.70 -8.18 9.97
N CYS A 40 -7.97 -8.62 8.73
CA CYS A 40 -9.24 -8.35 8.08
C CYS A 40 -10.37 -8.87 9.00
N PRO A 41 -11.35 -8.03 9.40
CA PRO A 41 -12.50 -8.53 10.13
C PRO A 41 -13.22 -9.54 9.24
N ALA A 42 -13.19 -10.82 9.64
CA ALA A 42 -13.97 -11.84 8.94
C ALA A 42 -15.45 -11.50 9.12
N PRO A 43 -16.28 -11.60 8.06
CA PRO A 43 -17.73 -11.60 8.25
C PRO A 43 -18.09 -12.73 9.24
N PRO A 44 -19.16 -12.58 10.06
CA PRO A 44 -19.61 -13.69 10.89
C PRO A 44 -19.83 -14.91 10.01
N SER A 45 -19.35 -16.07 10.44
CA SER A 45 -19.45 -17.36 9.74
C SER A 45 -20.92 -17.73 9.48
N SER A 46 -21.50 -17.14 8.44
CA SER A 46 -22.76 -17.52 7.81
C SER A 46 -22.86 -16.81 6.46
N ALA A 47 -22.02 -17.21 5.53
CA ALA A 47 -22.32 -17.11 4.11
C ALA A 47 -22.08 -18.51 3.55
N ARG A 48 -23.20 -19.19 3.38
CA ARG A 48 -23.35 -20.54 2.83
C ARG A 48 -22.90 -20.58 1.38
#